data_AF-A0A842MNK8-F1
#
_entry.id   AF-A0A842MNK8-F1
#
_cell.length_a   1.000
_cell.length_b   1.000
_cell.length_c   1.000
_cell.angle_alpha   90.00
_cell.angle_beta   90.00
_cell.angle_gamma   90.00
#
_symmetry.space_group_name_H-M   'P 1'
#
loop_
_entity.id
_entity.type
_entity.pdbx_description
1 polymer ?
#
loop_
_entity_poly.entity_id
_entity_poly.type
_entity_poly.pdbx_seq_one_letter_code
_entity_poly.pdbx_strand_id
1 'polypeptide(L)'
;IWYQFWNEEPILLWKRGDETHNKNYFTIEEAVRIILNDPDATVEDYFNARPTLNKTIIEIYHWAVDNVGHVEDKQKSKQHIYIDYMPPTSRVADIEPYEQEEIPFNITVVDIIDHGAEVSGPVGVCKVEVYYAYSENNITWSDWQLYATFDIPYEQRLDVPDITLSFNAPEGGGWYRFISIAYDC
;
A
#
# COMPACT_ATOMS: atom_id res chain seq x y z
N ILE A 1 11.91 28.43 -1.53
CA ILE A 1 12.39 27.08 -1.19
C ILE A 1 12.08 26.19 -2.38
N TRP A 2 13.13 25.57 -2.91
CA TRP A 2 13.06 24.64 -4.02
C TRP A 2 13.26 23.23 -3.51
N TYR A 3 12.63 22.26 -4.17
CA TYR A 3 12.85 20.84 -3.96
C TYR A 3 13.14 20.15 -5.29
N GLN A 4 13.85 19.03 -5.27
CA GLN A 4 14.18 18.28 -6.47
C GLN A 4 14.26 16.78 -6.14
N PHE A 5 13.54 15.96 -6.90
CA PHE A 5 13.71 14.49 -6.88
C PHE A 5 15.01 14.14 -7.62
N TRP A 6 15.64 13.02 -7.29
CA TRP A 6 16.91 12.62 -7.93
C TRP A 6 16.84 12.67 -9.46
N ASN A 7 17.66 13.54 -10.05
CA ASN A 7 17.78 13.82 -11.48
C ASN A 7 16.52 14.37 -12.18
N GLU A 8 15.51 14.84 -11.43
CA GLU A 8 14.32 15.50 -11.98
C GLU A 8 14.47 17.02 -12.07
N GLU A 9 13.55 17.69 -12.76
CA GLU A 9 13.49 19.15 -12.74
C GLU A 9 13.10 19.69 -11.34
N PRO A 10 13.70 20.80 -10.87
CA PRO A 10 13.34 21.42 -9.61
C PRO A 10 11.89 21.92 -9.56
N ILE A 11 11.23 21.71 -8.43
CA ILE A 11 9.89 22.18 -8.13
C ILE A 11 9.98 23.34 -7.13
N LEU A 12 9.34 24.47 -7.46
CA LEU A 12 9.22 25.60 -6.56
C LEU A 12 8.05 25.35 -5.61
N LEU A 13 8.31 25.29 -4.30
CA LEU A 13 7.26 25.10 -3.30
C LEU A 13 6.81 26.44 -2.69
N TRP A 14 7.79 27.29 -2.36
CA TRP A 14 7.57 28.53 -1.64
C TRP A 14 8.39 29.69 -2.18
N LYS A 15 7.76 30.85 -2.35
CA LYS A 15 8.40 32.13 -2.68
C LYS A 15 7.66 33.26 -1.99
N ARG A 16 8.43 34.17 -1.36
CA ARG A 16 7.87 35.33 -0.65
C ARG A 16 7.05 36.20 -1.61
N GLY A 17 5.78 36.45 -1.28
CA GLY A 17 4.90 37.32 -2.05
C GLY A 17 4.35 36.70 -3.34
N ASP A 18 4.55 35.39 -3.56
CA ASP A 18 3.95 34.65 -4.66
C ASP A 18 2.70 33.91 -4.16
N GLU A 19 1.54 34.25 -4.71
CA GLU A 19 0.26 33.63 -4.31
C GLU A 19 0.16 32.17 -4.77
N THR A 20 0.91 31.78 -5.79
CA THR A 20 0.90 30.41 -6.34
C THR A 20 1.86 29.49 -5.61
N HIS A 21 2.99 30.02 -5.14
CA HIS A 21 4.03 29.27 -4.44
C HIS A 21 4.13 29.72 -2.98
N ASN A 22 3.19 29.29 -2.15
CA ASN A 22 3.09 29.69 -0.74
C ASN A 22 2.98 28.50 0.23
N LYS A 23 3.28 27.28 -0.22
CA LYS A 23 3.20 26.07 0.59
C LYS A 23 4.46 25.89 1.45
N ASN A 24 4.29 25.33 2.64
CA ASN A 24 5.41 24.93 3.52
C ASN A 24 5.55 23.40 3.64
N TYR A 25 4.66 22.65 2.98
CA TYR A 25 4.65 21.19 2.91
C TYR A 25 4.15 20.76 1.53
N PHE A 26 4.48 19.53 1.14
CA PHE A 26 3.92 18.83 -0.01
C PHE A 26 3.88 17.33 0.28
N THR A 27 3.02 16.62 -0.43
CA THR A 27 3.00 15.14 -0.44
C THR A 27 3.84 14.62 -1.60
N ILE A 28 4.36 13.40 -1.48
CA ILE A 28 5.11 12.76 -2.56
C ILE A 28 4.22 12.60 -3.81
N GLU A 29 2.94 12.28 -3.66
CA GLU A 29 2.02 12.20 -4.80
C GLU A 29 1.83 13.55 -5.50
N GLU A 30 1.69 14.66 -4.77
CA GLU A 30 1.63 15.98 -5.41
C GLU A 30 2.87 16.27 -6.27
N ALA A 31 4.06 15.92 -5.77
CA ALA A 31 5.29 16.09 -6.53
C ALA A 31 5.33 15.17 -7.76
N VAL A 32 4.93 13.91 -7.62
CA VAL A 32 4.88 12.94 -8.73
C VAL A 32 3.93 13.39 -9.83
N ARG A 33 2.75 13.92 -9.49
CA ARG A 33 1.78 14.45 -10.45
C ARG A 33 2.35 15.61 -11.27
N ILE A 34 3.13 16.49 -10.63
CA ILE A 34 3.85 17.58 -11.31
C ILE A 34 4.93 17.01 -12.23
N ILE A 35 5.74 16.07 -11.72
CA ILE A 35 6.87 15.47 -12.45
C ILE A 35 6.39 14.72 -13.71
N LEU A 36 5.31 13.95 -13.59
CA LEU A 36 4.73 13.19 -14.70
C LEU A 36 3.77 14.01 -15.56
N ASN A 37 3.41 15.22 -15.11
CA ASN A 37 2.37 16.05 -15.72
C ASN A 37 1.05 15.28 -15.90
N ASP A 38 0.64 14.56 -14.85
CA ASP A 38 -0.54 13.72 -14.80
C ASP A 38 -1.22 13.89 -13.42
N PRO A 39 -2.47 14.40 -13.37
CA PRO A 39 -3.17 14.67 -12.09
C PRO A 39 -3.53 13.41 -11.30
N ASP A 40 -3.59 12.24 -11.96
CA ASP A 40 -3.99 10.98 -11.35
C ASP A 40 -2.80 10.06 -11.06
N ALA A 41 -1.58 10.49 -11.42
CA ALA A 41 -0.38 9.70 -11.22
C ALA A 41 -0.12 9.35 -9.74
N THR A 42 0.39 8.14 -9.55
CA THR A 42 0.78 7.55 -8.26
C THR A 42 2.31 7.43 -8.15
N VAL A 43 2.80 7.19 -6.93
CA VAL A 43 4.23 6.91 -6.70
C VAL A 43 4.71 5.70 -7.50
N GLU A 44 3.85 4.70 -7.68
CA GLU A 44 4.13 3.51 -8.49
C GLU A 44 4.32 3.88 -9.97
N ASP A 45 3.51 4.80 -10.52
CA ASP A 45 3.68 5.30 -11.89
C ASP A 45 5.02 6.02 -12.08
N TYR A 46 5.48 6.77 -11.06
CA TYR A 46 6.79 7.43 -11.10
C TYR A 46 7.94 6.43 -11.26
N PHE A 47 7.89 5.31 -10.52
CA PHE A 47 8.90 4.26 -10.62
C PHE A 47 8.75 3.42 -11.90
N ASN A 48 7.53 3.19 -12.36
CA ASN A 48 7.30 2.49 -13.63
C ASN A 48 7.80 3.30 -14.83
N ALA A 49 7.72 4.63 -14.78
CA ALA A 49 8.33 5.52 -15.76
C ALA A 49 9.87 5.54 -15.68
N ARG A 50 10.46 5.08 -14.56
CA ARG A 50 11.91 5.13 -14.27
C ARG A 50 12.41 3.77 -13.76
N PRO A 51 12.37 2.71 -14.59
CA PRO A 51 12.64 1.35 -14.15
C PRO A 51 14.07 1.11 -13.64
N THR A 52 14.99 2.05 -13.87
CA THR A 52 16.37 2.01 -13.35
C THR A 52 16.50 2.51 -11.91
N LEU A 53 15.47 3.19 -11.36
CA LEU A 53 15.49 3.65 -9.98
C LEU A 53 15.14 2.50 -9.03
N ASN A 54 15.74 2.52 -7.84
CA ASN A 54 15.36 1.61 -6.77
C ASN A 54 14.03 2.05 -6.17
N LYS A 55 12.98 1.22 -6.30
CA LYS A 55 11.64 1.49 -5.76
C LYS A 55 11.61 1.69 -4.24
N THR A 56 12.63 1.22 -3.53
CA THR A 56 12.68 1.31 -2.07
C THR A 56 13.08 2.70 -1.55
N ILE A 57 13.63 3.57 -2.40
CA ILE A 57 14.23 4.84 -1.94
C ILE A 57 13.74 6.00 -2.79
N ILE A 58 13.24 7.03 -2.11
CA ILE A 58 12.98 8.35 -2.68
C ILE A 58 14.06 9.30 -2.18
N GLU A 59 14.78 9.91 -3.13
CA GLU A 59 15.86 10.84 -2.86
C GLU A 59 15.42 12.28 -3.18
N ILE A 60 15.45 13.16 -2.18
CA ILE A 60 15.02 14.56 -2.30
C ILE A 60 16.14 15.51 -1.91
N TYR A 61 16.27 16.60 -2.67
CA TYR A 61 17.10 17.76 -2.39
C TYR A 61 16.24 18.98 -2.08
N HIS A 62 16.78 19.91 -1.30
CA HIS A 62 16.19 21.22 -1.11
C HIS A 62 17.26 22.32 -1.04
N TRP A 63 16.88 23.55 -1.38
CA TRP A 63 17.70 24.74 -1.16
C TRP A 63 16.85 26.02 -1.12
N ALA A 64 17.37 27.05 -0.46
CA ALA A 64 16.77 28.38 -0.44
C ALA A 64 17.46 29.36 -1.41
N VAL A 65 16.69 30.35 -1.88
CA VAL A 65 17.20 31.52 -2.58
C VAL A 65 16.65 32.75 -1.85
N ASP A 66 17.53 33.66 -1.42
CA ASP A 66 17.12 34.88 -0.73
C ASP A 66 16.64 35.97 -1.71
N ASN A 67 16.13 37.08 -1.17
CA ASN A 67 15.55 38.16 -1.98
C ASN A 67 16.59 39.02 -2.71
N VAL A 68 17.89 38.84 -2.42
CA VAL A 68 18.99 39.52 -3.13
C VAL A 68 19.73 38.57 -4.06
N GLY A 69 19.23 37.34 -4.23
CA GLY A 69 19.74 36.35 -5.18
C GLY A 69 20.83 35.45 -4.64
N HIS A 70 21.13 35.46 -3.34
CA HIS A 70 22.02 34.46 -2.77
C HIS A 70 21.29 33.11 -2.74
N VAL A 71 21.97 32.11 -3.28
CA VAL A 71 21.49 30.73 -3.35
C VAL A 71 22.23 29.95 -2.28
N GLU A 72 21.49 29.26 -1.42
CA GLU A 72 22.07 28.25 -0.56
C GLU A 72 22.76 27.20 -1.42
N ASP A 73 24.00 26.85 -1.09
CA ASP A 73 24.68 25.77 -1.78
C ASP A 73 23.79 24.53 -1.76
N LYS A 74 23.56 23.93 -2.92
CA LYS A 74 22.85 22.65 -3.00
C LYS A 74 23.61 21.65 -2.14
N GLN A 75 23.14 21.45 -0.92
CA GLN A 75 23.78 20.51 0.00
C GLN A 75 23.52 19.11 -0.54
N LYS A 76 24.62 18.39 -0.76
CA LYS A 76 24.58 16.99 -1.19
C LYS A 76 24.07 16.05 -0.09
N SER A 77 23.71 16.55 1.09
CA SER A 77 23.00 15.77 2.09
C SER A 77 21.61 15.46 1.55
N LYS A 78 21.54 14.43 0.72
CA LYS A 78 20.30 13.86 0.21
C LYS A 78 19.44 13.47 1.40
N GLN A 79 18.16 13.79 1.35
CA GLN A 79 17.21 13.10 2.21
C GLN A 79 16.84 11.79 1.52
N HIS A 80 17.12 10.67 2.18
CA HIS A 80 16.66 9.35 1.76
C HIS A 80 15.39 9.04 2.53
N ILE A 81 14.31 8.78 1.81
CA ILE A 81 13.07 8.27 2.36
C ILE A 81 12.97 6.83 1.88
N TYR A 82 13.09 5.89 2.81
CA TYR A 82 12.85 4.48 2.52
C TYR A 82 11.36 4.22 2.54
N ILE A 83 10.87 3.50 1.55
CA ILE A 83 9.46 3.12 1.43
C ILE A 83 9.34 1.62 1.31
N ASP A 84 8.26 1.10 1.86
CA ASP A 84 7.80 -0.24 1.52
C ASP A 84 6.96 -0.19 0.25
N TYR A 85 7.25 -1.07 -0.68
CA TYR A 85 6.56 -1.17 -1.97
C TYR A 85 6.08 -2.60 -2.26
N MET A 86 6.32 -3.53 -1.34
CA MET A 86 5.96 -4.93 -1.52
C MET A 86 4.64 -5.19 -0.81
N PRO A 87 3.56 -5.56 -1.52
CA PRO A 87 2.29 -5.84 -0.86
C PRO A 87 2.39 -7.12 -0.02
N PRO A 88 1.58 -7.25 1.04
CA PRO A 88 1.56 -8.42 1.89
C PRO A 88 0.81 -9.57 1.19
N THR A 89 1.00 -10.79 1.69
CA THR A 89 0.28 -11.98 1.22
C THR A 89 -0.59 -12.58 2.32
N SER A 90 -1.66 -13.27 1.93
CA SER A 90 -2.48 -14.10 2.82
C SER A 90 -3.26 -15.12 1.99
N ARG A 91 -3.78 -16.18 2.62
CA ARG A 91 -4.79 -17.06 2.02
C ARG A 91 -5.71 -17.65 3.07
N VAL A 92 -6.85 -18.18 2.63
CA VAL A 92 -7.65 -19.10 3.45
C VAL A 92 -7.05 -20.50 3.35
N ALA A 93 -6.87 -21.15 4.50
CA ALA A 93 -6.39 -22.52 4.58
C ALA A 93 -7.34 -23.50 3.89
N ASP A 94 -6.81 -24.66 3.51
CA ASP A 94 -7.64 -25.73 2.96
C ASP A 94 -8.64 -26.20 4.01
N ILE A 95 -9.91 -26.33 3.60
CA ILE A 95 -10.99 -26.76 4.48
C ILE A 95 -11.10 -28.27 4.37
N GLU A 96 -10.81 -28.96 5.48
CA GLU A 96 -10.89 -30.42 5.59
C GLU A 96 -11.88 -30.84 6.69
N PRO A 97 -12.89 -31.68 6.40
CA PRO A 97 -13.24 -32.21 5.08
C PRO A 97 -13.74 -31.11 4.11
N TYR A 98 -13.66 -31.37 2.80
CA TYR A 98 -14.15 -30.42 1.81
C TYR A 98 -15.67 -30.18 1.92
N GLU A 99 -16.42 -31.26 2.12
CA GLU A 99 -17.87 -31.21 2.31
C GLU A 99 -18.21 -30.94 3.78
N GLN A 100 -18.95 -29.87 4.01
CA GLN A 100 -19.37 -29.44 5.35
C GLN A 100 -20.87 -29.72 5.48
N GLU A 101 -21.25 -30.58 6.43
CA GLU A 101 -22.65 -30.99 6.64
C GLU A 101 -23.42 -30.09 7.61
N GLU A 102 -22.72 -29.24 8.37
CA GLU A 102 -23.30 -28.36 9.37
C GLU A 102 -22.83 -26.91 9.19
N ILE A 103 -23.71 -25.98 9.57
CA ILE A 103 -23.40 -24.56 9.66
C ILE A 103 -23.65 -24.05 11.09
N PRO A 104 -22.80 -23.17 11.62
CA PRO A 104 -21.56 -22.69 11.01
C PRO A 104 -20.39 -23.69 11.08
N PHE A 105 -19.40 -23.50 10.21
CA PHE A 105 -18.09 -24.14 10.30
C PHE A 105 -16.97 -23.11 10.36
N ASN A 106 -15.77 -23.53 10.78
CA ASN A 106 -14.63 -22.61 10.90
C ASN A 106 -13.81 -22.57 9.61
N ILE A 107 -13.39 -21.36 9.24
CA ILE A 107 -12.33 -21.13 8.24
C ILE A 107 -11.18 -20.40 8.92
N THR A 108 -9.96 -20.63 8.45
CA THR A 108 -8.75 -20.03 9.00
C THR A 108 -7.99 -19.30 7.90
N VAL A 109 -7.67 -18.03 8.12
CA VAL A 109 -6.72 -17.28 7.29
C VAL A 109 -5.32 -17.56 7.81
N VAL A 110 -4.45 -17.95 6.91
CA VAL A 110 -3.06 -18.37 7.17
C VAL A 110 -2.11 -17.68 6.20
N ASP A 111 -0.81 -17.86 6.43
CA ASP A 111 0.27 -17.31 5.60
C ASP A 111 0.14 -15.79 5.44
N ILE A 112 -0.30 -15.11 6.51
CA ILE A 112 -0.40 -13.65 6.59
C ILE A 112 1.01 -13.11 6.81
N ILE A 113 1.65 -12.71 5.71
CA ILE A 113 3.05 -12.33 5.70
C ILE A 113 3.15 -10.94 5.11
N ASP A 114 3.71 -10.01 5.89
CA ASP A 114 4.15 -8.75 5.34
C ASP A 114 5.51 -8.91 4.66
N HIS A 115 5.60 -8.36 3.45
CA HIS A 115 6.83 -8.33 2.68
C HIS A 115 7.39 -6.92 2.75
N GLY A 116 8.69 -6.79 2.98
CA GLY A 116 9.34 -5.50 2.95
C GLY A 116 10.67 -5.56 2.24
N ALA A 117 11.12 -4.41 1.75
CA ALA A 117 12.43 -4.33 1.14
C ALA A 117 13.54 -4.57 2.18
N GLU A 118 14.64 -5.22 1.78
CA GLU A 118 15.74 -5.63 2.67
C GLU A 118 16.29 -4.49 3.55
N VAL A 119 16.30 -3.26 3.03
CA VAL A 119 16.87 -2.09 3.70
C VAL A 119 15.92 -1.40 4.69
N SER A 120 14.60 -1.51 4.50
CA SER A 120 13.58 -0.89 5.37
C SER A 120 12.90 -1.90 6.28
N GLY A 121 12.86 -3.15 5.87
CA GLY A 121 12.00 -4.16 6.45
C GLY A 121 10.51 -3.94 6.12
N PRO A 122 9.65 -4.88 6.56
CA PRO A 122 8.19 -4.79 6.49
C PRO A 122 7.64 -3.63 7.35
N VAL A 123 6.54 -3.01 6.92
CA VAL A 123 5.83 -1.95 7.67
C VAL A 123 4.71 -2.46 8.58
N GLY A 124 4.37 -3.73 8.43
CA GLY A 124 3.35 -4.50 9.09
C GLY A 124 2.02 -4.55 8.33
N VAL A 125 1.24 -5.59 8.58
CA VAL A 125 -0.15 -5.70 8.10
C VAL A 125 -1.08 -4.99 9.08
N CYS A 126 -1.88 -4.02 8.62
CA CYS A 126 -2.87 -3.34 9.47
C CYS A 126 -4.28 -3.91 9.37
N LYS A 127 -4.59 -4.58 8.25
CA LYS A 127 -5.95 -5.04 7.94
C LYS A 127 -5.91 -6.32 7.12
N VAL A 128 -6.81 -7.25 7.43
CA VAL A 128 -7.07 -8.45 6.62
C VAL A 128 -8.56 -8.53 6.34
N GLU A 129 -8.91 -8.73 5.08
CA GLU A 129 -10.29 -8.93 4.64
C GLU A 129 -10.46 -10.35 4.10
N VAL A 130 -11.60 -10.96 4.38
CA VAL A 130 -11.98 -12.29 3.89
C VAL A 130 -13.20 -12.15 3.01
N TYR A 131 -13.11 -12.70 1.80
CA TYR A 131 -14.18 -12.71 0.82
C TYR A 131 -14.61 -14.13 0.50
N TYR A 132 -15.86 -14.28 0.06
CA TYR A 132 -16.38 -15.52 -0.49
C TYR A 132 -17.06 -15.31 -1.84
N ALA A 133 -17.12 -16.36 -2.65
CA ALA A 133 -17.96 -16.43 -3.82
C ALA A 133 -18.82 -17.71 -3.73
N TYR A 134 -20.09 -17.61 -4.12
CA TYR A 134 -21.06 -18.69 -4.03
C TYR A 134 -21.39 -19.27 -5.42
N SER A 135 -21.70 -20.56 -5.46
CA SER A 135 -22.23 -21.24 -6.63
C SER A 135 -23.17 -22.37 -6.24
N GLU A 136 -24.36 -22.42 -6.85
CA GLU A 136 -25.29 -23.55 -6.69
C GLU A 136 -24.78 -24.82 -7.40
N ASN A 137 -23.95 -24.67 -8.44
CA ASN A 137 -23.63 -25.74 -9.38
C ASN A 137 -22.11 -25.98 -9.60
N ASN A 138 -21.25 -25.30 -8.86
CA ASN A 138 -19.78 -25.33 -9.00
C ASN A 138 -19.24 -24.84 -10.37
N ILE A 139 -20.07 -24.22 -11.20
CA ILE A 139 -19.72 -23.78 -12.57
C ILE A 139 -19.88 -22.27 -12.69
N THR A 140 -21.05 -21.75 -12.35
CA THR A 140 -21.36 -20.31 -12.38
C THR A 140 -21.24 -19.74 -10.98
N TRP A 141 -20.35 -18.77 -10.82
CA TRP A 141 -20.02 -18.17 -9.53
C TRP A 141 -20.57 -16.76 -9.43
N SER A 142 -20.95 -16.36 -8.21
CA SER A 142 -21.23 -14.97 -7.88
C SER A 142 -19.97 -14.11 -7.96
N ASP A 143 -20.15 -12.79 -7.94
CA ASP A 143 -19.06 -11.88 -7.59
C ASP A 143 -18.59 -12.13 -6.16
N TRP A 144 -17.32 -11.79 -5.88
CA TRP A 144 -16.74 -11.87 -4.55
C TRP A 144 -17.47 -10.92 -3.59
N GLN A 145 -17.89 -11.45 -2.44
CA GLN A 145 -18.58 -10.73 -1.38
C GLN A 145 -17.67 -10.65 -0.16
N LEU A 146 -17.55 -9.46 0.44
CA LEU A 146 -16.82 -9.27 1.70
C LEU A 146 -17.59 -9.96 2.83
N TYR A 147 -16.92 -10.87 3.55
CA TYR A 147 -17.49 -11.57 4.70
C TYR A 147 -17.06 -10.94 6.03
N ALA A 148 -15.77 -10.67 6.17
CA ALA A 148 -15.19 -10.20 7.42
C ALA A 148 -13.99 -9.29 7.17
N THR A 149 -13.77 -8.36 8.09
CA THR A 149 -12.61 -7.47 8.15
C THR A 149 -12.00 -7.56 9.54
N PHE A 150 -10.69 -7.69 9.60
CA PHE A 150 -9.90 -7.77 10.81
C PHE A 150 -8.90 -6.62 10.83
N ASP A 151 -9.03 -5.73 11.80
CA ASP A 151 -8.01 -4.72 12.09
C ASP A 151 -6.96 -5.33 13.00
N ILE A 152 -5.68 -5.26 12.59
CA ILE A 152 -4.57 -5.88 13.29
C ILE A 152 -3.99 -4.90 14.33
N PRO A 153 -3.95 -5.29 15.63
CA PRO A 153 -3.32 -4.49 16.68
C PRO A 153 -1.86 -4.19 16.37
N TYR A 154 -1.40 -3.00 16.75
CA TYR A 154 -0.05 -2.50 16.44
C TYR A 154 1.05 -3.51 16.82
N GLU A 155 0.91 -4.17 17.96
CA GLU A 155 1.85 -5.15 18.49
C GLU A 155 1.96 -6.46 17.69
N GLN A 156 0.99 -6.76 16.81
CA GLN A 156 0.94 -7.99 16.01
C GLN A 156 1.25 -7.77 14.52
N ARG A 157 1.41 -6.53 14.07
CA ARG A 157 1.45 -6.22 12.63
C ARG A 157 2.63 -6.82 11.88
N LEU A 158 3.74 -7.05 12.56
CA LEU A 158 4.95 -7.67 11.98
C LEU A 158 4.94 -9.20 12.04
N ASP A 159 4.03 -9.80 12.80
CA ASP A 159 3.90 -11.25 12.99
C ASP A 159 2.43 -11.58 13.29
N VAL A 160 1.61 -11.54 12.25
CA VAL A 160 0.15 -11.67 12.38
C VAL A 160 -0.18 -13.14 12.64
N PRO A 161 -0.86 -13.48 13.75
CA PRO A 161 -1.28 -14.86 13.99
C PRO A 161 -2.39 -15.28 13.01
N ASP A 162 -2.52 -16.59 12.81
CA ASP A 162 -3.63 -17.16 12.04
C ASP A 162 -4.99 -16.69 12.59
N ILE A 163 -5.88 -16.29 11.69
CA ILE A 163 -7.18 -15.74 12.04
C ILE A 163 -8.25 -16.77 11.74
N THR A 164 -8.86 -17.33 12.78
CA THR A 164 -9.98 -18.27 12.64
C THR A 164 -11.31 -17.57 12.86
N LEU A 165 -12.27 -17.80 11.97
CA LEU A 165 -13.61 -17.26 12.04
C LEU A 165 -14.68 -18.28 11.68
N SER A 166 -15.88 -18.05 12.22
CA SER A 166 -17.06 -18.87 11.99
C SER A 166 -17.80 -18.40 10.73
N PHE A 167 -17.94 -19.29 9.74
CA PHE A 167 -18.65 -19.06 8.49
C PHE A 167 -20.06 -19.66 8.52
N ASN A 168 -21.07 -18.83 8.26
CA ASN A 168 -22.48 -19.21 8.37
C ASN A 168 -23.17 -19.62 7.06
N ALA A 169 -22.47 -19.60 5.91
CA ALA A 169 -23.03 -19.91 4.58
C ALA A 169 -24.32 -19.12 4.28
N PRO A 170 -24.24 -17.81 3.96
CA PRO A 170 -25.40 -16.93 3.84
C PRO A 170 -26.45 -17.37 2.80
N GLU A 171 -26.01 -18.04 1.74
CA GLU A 171 -26.83 -18.58 0.65
C GLU A 171 -27.29 -20.03 0.91
N GLY A 172 -26.96 -20.59 2.09
CA GLY A 172 -27.28 -21.96 2.46
C GLY A 172 -26.40 -22.98 1.75
N GLY A 173 -26.97 -24.15 1.43
CA GLY A 173 -26.23 -25.24 0.80
C GLY A 173 -25.73 -24.88 -0.59
N GLY A 174 -24.48 -25.25 -0.89
CA GLY A 174 -23.87 -25.05 -2.20
C GLY A 174 -22.35 -25.04 -2.13
N TRP A 175 -21.73 -24.50 -3.17
CA TRP A 175 -20.29 -24.44 -3.34
C TRP A 175 -19.79 -23.05 -2.97
N TYR A 176 -18.78 -23.00 -2.12
CA TYR A 176 -18.16 -21.75 -1.68
C TYR A 176 -16.68 -21.75 -2.05
N ARG A 177 -16.18 -20.59 -2.46
CA ARG A 177 -14.75 -20.29 -2.58
C ARG A 177 -14.43 -19.17 -1.62
N PHE A 178 -13.21 -19.17 -1.10
CA PHE A 178 -12.74 -18.17 -0.17
C PHE A 178 -11.42 -17.58 -0.66
N ILE A 179 -11.24 -16.29 -0.43
CA ILE A 179 -9.95 -15.59 -0.57
C ILE A 179 -9.78 -14.66 0.63
N SER A 180 -8.53 -14.29 0.90
CA SER A 180 -8.20 -13.22 1.82
C SER A 180 -7.31 -12.19 1.15
N ILE A 181 -7.40 -10.94 1.60
CA ILE A 181 -6.56 -9.84 1.16
C ILE A 181 -5.98 -9.17 2.40
N ALA A 182 -4.65 -9.16 2.51
CA ALA A 182 -3.94 -8.43 3.55
C ALA A 182 -3.54 -7.04 3.02
N TYR A 183 -3.40 -6.07 3.91
CA TYR A 183 -3.07 -4.68 3.58
C TYR A 183 -2.00 -4.12 4.53
N ASP A 184 -1.04 -3.40 3.96
CA ASP A 184 -0.01 -2.66 4.69
C ASP A 184 -0.57 -1.53 5.54
N CYS A 185 0.25 -1.02 6.47
CA CYS A 185 -0.07 0.07 7.39
C CYS A 185 -0.05 1.48 6.80
#